data_AF-A0AAV5YIF5-F1
#
_entry.id   AF-A0AAV5YIF5-F1
#
_cell.length_a   1.000
_cell.length_b   1.000
_cell.length_c   1.000
_cell.angle_alpha   90.00
_cell.angle_beta   90.00
_cell.angle_gamma   90.00
#
_symmetry.space_group_name_H-M   'P 1'
#
loop_
_entity.id
_entity.type
_entity.pdbx_description
1 polymer ?
#
loop_
_entity_poly.entity_id
_entity_poly.type
_entity_poly.pdbx_seq_one_letter_code
_entity_poly.pdbx_strand_id
1 'polypeptide(L)'
;MSAGRSIARLAALLAMAWLVALPVGAEEQRNMRLIGMDDLQARSAYQPVIHEQNGRFIAYVGHHGGKRPNPLTGQVENNGTSIVDVTDPKRPRYLHHIPGAAGEAEAGGAAMVRVCDGKTLPRGAREKTYLLRTLGNLAHEIWDVTDPAKPSRVTTVLDGLRSTHKNWWECDSGIAYLVSDGAPGGWRTNRMTKIYDLSDPARPR
;
A
#
# COMPACT_ATOMS: atom_id res chain seq x y z
N MET A 1 43.86 60.14 32.62
CA MET A 1 42.54 60.40 32.00
C MET A 1 42.70 60.27 30.49
N SER A 2 41.89 59.40 29.85
CA SER A 2 41.80 59.17 28.39
C SER A 2 43.06 58.56 27.73
N ALA A 3 43.07 57.68 26.73
CA ALA A 3 42.07 57.14 25.78
C ALA A 3 42.55 55.71 25.40
N GLY A 4 41.67 54.73 25.21
CA GLY A 4 41.16 54.38 23.87
C GLY A 4 41.80 53.09 23.32
N ARG A 5 41.34 51.91 23.78
CA ARG A 5 41.63 50.63 23.11
C ARG A 5 40.53 50.34 22.10
N SER A 6 40.86 50.43 20.81
CA SER A 6 39.98 50.11 19.69
C SER A 6 39.61 48.63 19.69
N ILE A 7 38.33 48.33 19.97
CA ILE A 7 37.74 47.02 19.73
C ILE A 7 37.33 46.99 18.25
N ALA A 8 38.08 46.25 17.43
CA ALA A 8 37.66 45.92 16.08
C ALA A 8 36.40 45.03 16.15
N ARG A 9 35.24 45.58 15.77
CA ARG A 9 33.99 44.83 15.66
C ARG A 9 34.05 43.98 14.39
N LEU A 10 34.14 42.65 14.54
CA LEU A 10 33.79 41.71 13.48
C LEU A 10 32.30 41.90 13.15
N ALA A 11 31.99 42.44 11.97
CA ALA A 11 30.65 42.36 11.41
C ALA A 11 30.55 41.05 10.62
N ALA A 12 30.03 39.99 11.26
CA ALA A 12 29.63 38.79 10.54
C ALA A 12 28.31 39.08 9.81
N LEU A 13 28.37 39.20 8.48
CA LEU A 13 27.20 39.24 7.62
C LEU A 13 26.57 37.85 7.59
N LEU A 14 25.54 37.64 8.43
CA LEU A 14 24.63 36.50 8.32
C LEU A 14 23.72 36.73 7.11
N ALA A 15 24.07 36.14 5.97
CA ALA A 15 23.14 36.02 4.85
C ALA A 15 22.04 35.02 5.22
N MET A 16 20.88 35.52 5.64
CA MET A 16 19.66 34.69 5.72
C MET A 16 19.21 34.37 4.30
N ALA A 17 19.48 33.15 3.85
CA ALA A 17 18.82 32.60 2.68
C ALA A 17 17.34 32.38 3.02
N TRP A 18 16.48 33.28 2.53
CA TRP A 18 15.05 33.05 2.53
C TRP A 18 14.76 31.93 1.53
N LEU A 19 14.56 30.71 2.00
CA LEU A 19 13.88 29.68 1.23
C LEU A 19 12.45 30.15 1.01
N VAL A 20 12.20 30.81 -0.11
CA VAL A 20 10.85 31.04 -0.60
C VAL A 20 10.29 29.67 -0.96
N ALA A 21 9.50 29.10 -0.05
CA ALA A 21 8.65 27.96 -0.40
C ALA A 21 7.73 28.42 -1.52
N LEU A 22 7.95 27.90 -2.73
CA LEU A 22 7.04 28.13 -3.83
C LEU A 22 5.64 27.69 -3.38
N PRO A 23 4.60 28.51 -3.56
CA PRO A 23 3.25 28.10 -3.20
C PRO A 23 2.93 26.84 -3.99
N VAL A 24 2.72 25.74 -3.26
CA VAL A 24 2.03 24.57 -3.79
C VAL A 24 0.69 25.11 -4.28
N GLY A 25 0.39 24.94 -5.58
CA GLY A 25 -0.81 25.51 -6.18
C GLY A 25 -2.05 25.19 -5.35
N ALA A 26 -2.98 26.15 -5.26
CA ALA A 26 -4.25 25.92 -4.57
C ALA A 26 -4.92 24.65 -5.13
N GLU A 27 -5.47 23.81 -4.24
CA GLU A 27 -6.22 22.63 -4.65
C GLU A 27 -7.34 23.04 -5.61
N GLU A 28 -7.23 22.63 -6.87
CA GLU A 28 -8.27 22.90 -7.86
C GLU A 28 -9.47 22.00 -7.56
N GLN A 29 -10.62 22.61 -7.28
CA GLN A 29 -11.86 21.90 -7.00
C GLN A 29 -13.04 22.58 -7.70
N ARG A 30 -13.91 21.78 -8.35
CA ARG A 30 -15.17 22.24 -8.95
C ARG A 30 -16.28 21.25 -8.58
N ASN A 31 -17.34 21.75 -7.93
CA ASN A 31 -18.47 20.94 -7.46
C ASN A 31 -18.10 19.81 -6.49
N MET A 32 -16.95 19.90 -5.83
CA MET A 32 -16.47 18.93 -4.84
C MET A 32 -15.60 19.63 -3.80
N ARG A 33 -15.34 18.94 -2.69
CA ARG A 33 -14.44 19.41 -1.63
C ARG A 33 -13.66 18.23 -1.05
N LEU A 34 -12.34 18.36 -0.96
CA LEU A 34 -11.50 17.41 -0.23
C LEU A 34 -11.87 17.46 1.27
N ILE A 35 -12.14 16.29 1.87
CA ILE A 35 -12.54 16.21 3.28
C ILE A 35 -11.41 15.71 4.21
N GLY A 36 -10.40 15.05 3.65
CA GLY A 36 -9.24 14.54 4.36
C GLY A 36 -8.28 13.84 3.40
N MET A 37 -7.04 13.64 3.85
CA MET A 37 -5.96 13.04 3.07
C MET A 37 -4.99 12.33 4.01
N ASP A 38 -4.41 11.23 3.54
CA ASP A 38 -3.23 10.59 4.10
C ASP A 38 -2.16 10.57 2.99
N ASP A 39 -0.91 10.90 3.31
CA ASP A 39 0.17 10.98 2.32
C ASP A 39 0.76 9.61 1.94
N LEU A 40 0.30 8.55 2.60
CA LEU A 40 0.74 7.17 2.44
C LEU A 40 2.26 6.99 2.60
N GLN A 41 2.88 7.85 3.40
CA GLN A 41 4.32 7.97 3.57
C GLN A 41 5.03 8.20 2.22
N ALA A 42 4.45 9.06 1.39
CA ALA A 42 4.91 9.42 0.05
C ALA A 42 4.95 8.26 -0.96
N ARG A 43 4.16 7.21 -0.75
CA ARG A 43 3.94 6.12 -1.72
C ARG A 43 2.80 6.46 -2.69
N SER A 44 2.87 5.93 -3.90
CA SER A 44 1.81 6.14 -4.91
C SER A 44 0.54 5.34 -4.54
N ALA A 45 -0.63 5.97 -4.52
CA ALA A 45 -1.89 5.24 -4.42
C ALA A 45 -2.29 4.68 -5.79
N TYR A 46 -2.42 3.36 -5.93
CA TYR A 46 -2.91 2.75 -7.17
C TYR A 46 -4.31 2.17 -6.99
N GLN A 47 -4.43 1.04 -6.29
CA GLN A 47 -5.73 0.44 -6.02
C GLN A 47 -6.07 0.49 -4.52
N PRO A 48 -7.01 1.35 -4.10
CA PRO A 48 -7.60 1.28 -2.77
C PRO A 48 -8.79 0.31 -2.74
N VAL A 49 -8.91 -0.45 -1.65
CA VAL A 49 -10.14 -1.14 -1.22
C VAL A 49 -10.47 -0.67 0.18
N ILE A 50 -11.69 -0.16 0.37
CA ILE A 50 -12.20 0.24 1.67
C ILE A 50 -13.08 -0.91 2.16
N HIS A 51 -12.72 -1.49 3.30
CA HIS A 51 -13.42 -2.62 3.89
C HIS A 51 -13.90 -2.27 5.29
N GLU A 52 -15.15 -2.58 5.60
CA GLU A 52 -15.64 -2.50 6.98
C GLU A 52 -15.26 -3.78 7.71
N GLN A 53 -14.49 -3.66 8.80
CA GLN A 53 -14.20 -4.77 9.70
C GLN A 53 -14.19 -4.29 11.15
N ASN A 54 -14.87 -5.04 12.02
CA ASN A 54 -14.95 -4.75 13.46
C ASN A 54 -15.42 -3.31 13.77
N GLY A 55 -16.40 -2.80 13.01
CA GLY A 55 -16.96 -1.45 13.20
C GLY A 55 -16.03 -0.30 12.79
N ARG A 56 -14.95 -0.60 12.06
CA ARG A 56 -14.01 0.38 11.49
C ARG A 56 -13.99 0.25 9.98
N PHE A 57 -13.76 1.37 9.29
CA PHE A 57 -13.46 1.36 7.86
C PHE A 57 -11.95 1.39 7.68
N ILE A 58 -11.40 0.36 7.04
CA ILE A 58 -9.97 0.22 6.78
C ILE A 58 -9.74 0.31 5.27
N ALA A 59 -8.87 1.22 4.87
CA ALA A 59 -8.39 1.34 3.50
C ALA A 59 -7.11 0.52 3.33
N TYR A 60 -7.15 -0.43 2.40
CA TYR A 60 -6.01 -1.19 1.91
C TYR A 60 -5.60 -0.59 0.57
N VAL A 61 -4.44 0.07 0.51
CA VAL A 61 -4.00 0.81 -0.68
C VAL A 61 -2.76 0.14 -1.25
N GLY A 62 -2.92 -0.48 -2.42
CA GLY A 62 -1.81 -1.05 -3.18
C GLY A 62 -0.97 0.04 -3.84
N HIS A 63 0.35 -0.17 -3.85
CA HIS A 63 1.32 0.74 -4.44
C HIS A 63 2.05 0.13 -5.64
N HIS A 64 2.45 0.99 -6.57
CA HIS A 64 3.49 0.65 -7.54
C HIS A 64 4.85 0.50 -6.85
N GLY A 65 5.78 -0.15 -7.54
CA GLY A 65 7.17 -0.30 -7.17
C GLY A 65 7.89 1.03 -6.90
N GLY A 66 9.06 0.90 -6.28
CA GLY A 66 9.85 1.96 -5.69
C GLY A 66 10.13 1.69 -4.22
N LYS A 67 10.88 2.60 -3.58
CA LYS A 67 11.19 2.53 -2.15
C LYS A 67 10.84 3.83 -1.45
N ARG A 68 10.39 3.73 -0.21
CA ARG A 68 10.14 4.88 0.67
C ARG A 68 10.57 4.59 2.11
N PRO A 69 11.04 5.60 2.85
CA PRO A 69 11.18 5.50 4.29
C PRO A 69 9.85 5.08 4.95
N ASN A 70 9.95 4.25 5.98
CA ASN A 70 8.84 3.86 6.82
C ASN A 70 9.06 4.36 8.25
N PRO A 71 8.39 5.45 8.66
CA PRO A 71 8.51 5.98 10.03
C PRO A 71 8.11 4.99 11.13
N LEU A 72 7.28 3.98 10.84
CA LEU A 72 6.88 2.97 11.81
C LEU A 72 8.03 2.00 12.17
N THR A 73 8.96 1.78 11.25
CA THR A 73 10.05 0.80 11.38
C THR A 73 11.44 1.44 11.37
N GLY A 74 11.54 2.70 10.92
CA GLY A 74 12.81 3.40 10.69
C GLY A 74 13.57 2.92 9.44
N GLN A 75 12.99 2.05 8.62
CA GLN A 75 13.65 1.44 7.47
C GLN A 75 13.20 2.04 6.14
N VAL A 76 14.04 1.93 5.11
CA VAL A 76 13.62 2.17 3.72
C VAL A 76 13.12 0.84 3.15
N GLU A 77 11.84 0.79 2.81
CA GLU A 77 11.16 -0.43 2.38
C GLU A 77 10.70 -0.32 0.92
N ASN A 78 10.66 -1.46 0.22
CA ASN A 78 9.96 -1.55 -1.06
C ASN A 78 8.49 -1.19 -0.84
N ASN A 79 7.94 -0.34 -1.70
CA ASN A 79 6.52 -0.07 -1.71
C ASN A 79 5.72 -1.37 -1.81
N GLY A 80 4.63 -1.47 -1.07
CA GLY A 80 3.74 -2.64 -1.10
C GLY A 80 2.30 -2.25 -0.90
N THR A 81 1.77 -2.46 0.29
CA THR A 81 0.37 -2.14 0.63
C THR A 81 0.33 -1.31 1.91
N SER A 82 -0.26 -0.12 1.84
CA SER A 82 -0.59 0.67 3.04
C SER A 82 -1.92 0.22 3.63
N ILE A 83 -1.99 0.19 4.96
CA ILE A 83 -3.23 -0.05 5.71
C ILE A 83 -3.52 1.19 6.53
N VAL A 84 -4.66 1.82 6.27
CA VAL A 84 -5.05 3.11 6.85
C VAL A 84 -6.44 2.98 7.47
N ASP A 85 -6.60 3.42 8.72
CA ASP A 85 -7.92 3.60 9.31
C ASP A 85 -8.56 4.86 8.73
N VAL A 86 -9.69 4.70 8.07
CA VAL A 86 -10.46 5.77 7.46
C VAL A 86 -11.87 5.88 8.06
N THR A 87 -12.06 5.37 9.28
CA THR A 87 -13.34 5.43 10.00
C THR A 87 -13.80 6.88 10.19
N ASP A 88 -12.87 7.79 10.52
CA ASP A 88 -13.07 9.23 10.36
C ASP A 88 -12.33 9.68 9.08
N PRO A 89 -13.04 9.91 7.97
CA PRO A 89 -12.40 10.28 6.71
C PRO A 89 -11.74 11.67 6.74
N LYS A 90 -12.01 12.49 7.77
CA LYS A 90 -11.31 13.78 7.97
C LYS A 90 -9.98 13.62 8.71
N ARG A 91 -9.77 12.48 9.36
CA ARG A 91 -8.59 12.18 10.19
C ARG A 91 -8.12 10.75 9.93
N PRO A 92 -7.73 10.42 8.69
CA PRO A 92 -7.19 9.11 8.39
C PRO A 92 -5.95 8.84 9.25
N ARG A 93 -5.75 7.58 9.63
CA ARG A 93 -4.63 7.16 10.47
C ARG A 93 -3.92 5.96 9.87
N TYR A 94 -2.71 6.17 9.39
CA TYR A 94 -1.82 5.12 8.94
C TYR A 94 -1.56 4.10 10.06
N LEU A 95 -1.80 2.81 9.79
CA LEU A 95 -1.68 1.73 10.76
C LEU A 95 -0.46 0.86 10.51
N HIS A 96 -0.22 0.50 9.25
CA HIS A 96 0.82 -0.45 8.89
C HIS A 96 1.16 -0.36 7.41
N HIS A 97 2.36 -0.83 7.06
CA HIS A 97 2.81 -1.03 5.69
C HIS A 97 3.28 -2.47 5.52
N ILE A 98 2.73 -3.20 4.55
CA ILE A 98 3.21 -4.53 4.17
C ILE A 98 4.15 -4.38 2.96
N PRO A 99 5.47 -4.62 3.08
CA PRO A 99 6.42 -4.46 1.97
C PRO A 99 6.04 -5.30 0.74
N GLY A 100 6.31 -4.75 -0.44
CA GLY A 100 6.07 -5.43 -1.73
C GLY A 100 7.35 -5.91 -2.41
N ALA A 101 7.23 -6.24 -3.69
CA ALA A 101 8.37 -6.67 -4.50
C ALA A 101 9.30 -5.48 -4.84
N ALA A 102 10.58 -5.77 -5.01
CA ALA A 102 11.54 -4.82 -5.54
C ALA A 102 11.25 -4.50 -7.01
N GLY A 103 11.76 -3.37 -7.49
CA GLY A 103 11.53 -2.86 -8.84
C GLY A 103 10.75 -1.55 -8.80
N GLU A 104 10.79 -0.81 -9.90
CA GLU A 104 10.11 0.49 -10.06
C GLU A 104 8.78 0.32 -10.80
N ALA A 105 7.85 1.26 -10.60
CA ALA A 105 6.58 1.32 -11.31
C ALA A 105 5.82 -0.05 -11.27
N GLU A 106 5.34 -0.57 -12.40
CA GLU A 106 4.66 -1.87 -12.45
C GLU A 106 5.59 -3.09 -12.26
N ALA A 107 6.92 -2.91 -12.25
CA ALA A 107 7.83 -4.04 -12.11
C ALA A 107 7.90 -4.58 -10.67
N GLY A 108 7.65 -3.71 -9.68
CA GLY A 108 7.64 -4.04 -8.25
C GLY A 108 6.30 -3.74 -7.58
N GLY A 109 6.30 -3.53 -6.27
CA GLY A 109 5.12 -3.11 -5.53
C GLY A 109 4.23 -4.25 -5.03
N ALA A 110 2.99 -3.90 -4.68
CA ALA A 110 1.88 -4.80 -4.39
C ALA A 110 0.57 -4.08 -4.74
N ALA A 111 0.44 -3.75 -6.03
CA ALA A 111 -0.48 -2.71 -6.50
C ALA A 111 -1.97 -3.10 -6.46
N MET A 112 -2.29 -4.40 -6.41
CA MET A 112 -3.65 -4.90 -6.61
C MET A 112 -4.09 -5.70 -5.38
N VAL A 113 -5.23 -5.32 -4.81
CA VAL A 113 -5.70 -5.83 -3.51
C VAL A 113 -7.19 -6.17 -3.51
N ARG A 114 -7.60 -7.21 -2.81
CA ARG A 114 -9.00 -7.55 -2.48
C ARG A 114 -9.09 -7.98 -1.03
N VAL A 115 -10.25 -7.78 -0.40
CA VAL A 115 -10.44 -8.10 1.02
C VAL A 115 -11.73 -8.90 1.18
N CYS A 116 -11.69 -9.96 1.98
CA CYS A 116 -12.84 -10.78 2.32
C CYS A 116 -12.85 -11.08 3.82
N ASP A 117 -14.02 -11.02 4.43
CA ASP A 117 -14.21 -11.57 5.78
C ASP A 117 -14.23 -13.10 5.71
N GLY A 118 -13.56 -13.74 6.66
CA GLY A 118 -13.56 -15.20 6.80
C GLY A 118 -14.93 -15.77 7.10
N LYS A 119 -15.84 -15.01 7.73
CA LYS A 119 -17.24 -15.42 7.93
C LYS A 119 -18.05 -15.52 6.63
N THR A 120 -17.60 -14.85 5.57
CA THR A 120 -18.25 -14.84 4.24
C THR A 120 -17.69 -15.95 3.36
N LEU A 121 -16.40 -16.30 3.54
CA LEU A 121 -15.74 -17.37 2.82
C LEU A 121 -16.26 -18.75 3.25
N PRO A 122 -16.48 -19.71 2.31
CA PRO A 122 -17.05 -21.01 2.64
C PRO A 122 -16.27 -21.81 3.69
N ARG A 123 -14.95 -21.67 3.74
CA ARG A 123 -14.06 -22.36 4.67
C ARG A 123 -13.07 -21.40 5.36
N GLY A 124 -13.41 -20.11 5.39
CA GLY A 124 -12.62 -19.11 6.13
C GLY A 124 -12.84 -19.24 7.64
N ALA A 125 -11.82 -18.89 8.43
CA ALA A 125 -12.00 -18.76 9.88
C ALA A 125 -12.87 -17.52 10.15
N ARG A 126 -13.99 -17.71 10.87
CA ARG A 126 -15.08 -16.72 10.94
C ARG A 126 -14.65 -15.38 11.55
N GLU A 127 -13.71 -15.43 12.48
CA GLU A 127 -13.17 -14.28 13.20
C GLU A 127 -12.11 -13.50 12.41
N LYS A 128 -11.74 -14.00 11.22
CA LYS A 128 -10.64 -13.44 10.43
C LYS A 128 -11.12 -12.50 9.34
N THR A 129 -10.23 -11.59 8.94
CA THR A 129 -10.34 -10.84 7.68
C THR A 129 -9.07 -11.07 6.87
N TYR A 130 -9.24 -11.33 5.57
CA TYR A 130 -8.15 -11.72 4.68
C TYR A 130 -7.96 -10.70 3.55
N LEU A 131 -6.69 -10.38 3.27
CA LEU A 131 -6.26 -9.55 2.15
C LEU A 131 -5.61 -10.45 1.09
N LEU A 132 -6.20 -10.52 -0.11
CA LEU A 132 -5.53 -11.02 -1.31
C LEU A 132 -4.79 -9.86 -1.96
N ARG A 133 -3.51 -10.05 -2.31
CA ARG A 133 -2.74 -9.04 -3.04
C ARG A 133 -1.76 -9.65 -4.04
N THR A 134 -1.29 -8.84 -4.98
CA THR A 134 -0.08 -9.17 -5.75
C THR A 134 1.19 -8.89 -4.95
N LEU A 135 2.28 -9.58 -5.29
CA LEU A 135 3.65 -9.26 -4.89
C LEU A 135 4.45 -8.91 -6.14
N GLY A 136 4.28 -7.66 -6.62
CA GLY A 136 4.77 -7.22 -7.92
C GLY A 136 4.43 -8.23 -9.01
N ASN A 137 5.37 -8.54 -9.89
CA ASN A 137 5.20 -9.55 -10.93
C ASN A 137 5.39 -11.00 -10.46
N LEU A 138 5.73 -11.22 -9.19
CA LEU A 138 6.31 -12.49 -8.72
C LEU A 138 5.24 -13.49 -8.25
N ALA A 139 4.19 -13.01 -7.59
CA ALA A 139 3.25 -13.87 -6.89
C ALA A 139 1.91 -13.20 -6.60
N HIS A 140 0.93 -14.01 -6.16
CA HIS A 140 -0.25 -13.57 -5.43
C HIS A 140 -0.21 -14.15 -4.00
N GLU A 141 -0.49 -13.32 -3.00
CA GLU A 141 -0.40 -13.65 -1.58
C GLU A 141 -1.74 -13.43 -0.88
N ILE A 142 -2.03 -14.25 0.14
CA ILE A 142 -3.09 -13.99 1.12
C ILE A 142 -2.46 -13.64 2.46
N TRP A 143 -2.99 -12.59 3.10
CA TRP A 143 -2.61 -12.11 4.42
C TRP A 143 -3.80 -12.10 5.37
N ASP A 144 -3.59 -12.45 6.62
CA ASP A 144 -4.51 -12.19 7.73
C ASP A 144 -4.32 -10.74 8.15
N VAL A 145 -5.39 -9.97 8.04
CA VAL A 145 -5.47 -8.53 8.37
C VAL A 145 -6.53 -8.25 9.43
N THR A 146 -6.89 -9.26 10.23
CA THR A 146 -7.88 -9.15 11.31
C THR A 146 -7.51 -8.04 12.29
N ASP A 147 -6.24 -8.01 12.70
CA ASP A 147 -5.61 -6.84 13.31
C ASP A 147 -4.89 -6.06 12.19
N PRO A 148 -5.48 -4.96 11.68
CA PRO A 148 -4.88 -4.21 10.57
C PRO A 148 -3.56 -3.51 10.95
N ALA A 149 -3.21 -3.43 12.24
CA ALA A 149 -1.92 -2.92 12.68
C ALA A 149 -0.83 -4.01 12.75
N LYS A 150 -1.21 -5.30 12.65
CA LYS A 150 -0.31 -6.46 12.76
C LYS A 150 -0.66 -7.54 11.74
N PRO A 151 -0.61 -7.22 10.43
CA PRO A 151 -0.91 -8.20 9.39
C PRO A 151 0.13 -9.33 9.36
N SER A 152 -0.29 -10.53 8.97
CA SER A 152 0.61 -11.68 8.82
C SER A 152 0.28 -12.48 7.57
N ARG A 153 1.30 -12.98 6.86
CA ARG A 153 1.07 -13.76 5.64
C ARG A 153 0.50 -15.13 6.00
N VAL A 154 -0.60 -15.50 5.35
CA VAL A 154 -1.23 -16.82 5.48
C VAL A 154 -0.59 -17.78 4.50
N THR A 155 -0.58 -17.41 3.21
CA THR A 155 -0.04 -18.26 2.14
C THR A 155 0.35 -17.46 0.92
N THR A 156 1.17 -18.06 0.06
CA THR A 156 1.38 -17.63 -1.32
C THR A 156 0.52 -18.51 -2.21
N VAL A 157 -0.46 -17.91 -2.89
CA VAL A 157 -1.43 -18.64 -3.73
C VAL A 157 -0.75 -19.20 -4.98
N LEU A 158 0.10 -18.38 -5.58
CA LEU A 158 0.80 -18.68 -6.82
C LEU A 158 2.10 -17.88 -6.84
N ASP A 159 3.21 -18.52 -7.20
CA ASP A 159 4.55 -17.91 -7.28
C ASP A 159 5.28 -18.29 -8.57
N GLY A 160 6.55 -17.90 -8.68
CA GLY A 160 7.39 -18.18 -9.85
C GLY A 160 6.91 -17.47 -11.12
N LEU A 161 6.08 -16.44 -10.99
CA LEU A 161 5.47 -15.74 -12.10
C LEU A 161 6.44 -14.74 -12.72
N ARG A 162 6.33 -14.56 -14.04
CA ARG A 162 7.02 -13.49 -14.77
C ARG A 162 6.20 -12.20 -14.83
N SER A 163 4.89 -12.29 -14.62
CA SER A 163 4.01 -11.13 -14.56
C SER A 163 2.78 -11.42 -13.73
N THR A 164 2.33 -10.42 -12.98
CA THR A 164 0.97 -10.34 -12.46
C THR A 164 0.32 -9.05 -12.94
N HIS A 165 -0.96 -8.89 -12.63
CA HIS A 165 -1.65 -7.61 -12.72
C HIS A 165 -2.84 -7.62 -11.75
N LYS A 166 -4.05 -7.32 -12.22
CA LYS A 166 -5.28 -7.30 -11.41
C LYS A 166 -5.60 -8.67 -10.78
N ASN A 167 -6.35 -8.62 -9.68
CA ASN A 167 -7.02 -9.77 -9.09
C ASN A 167 -8.50 -9.42 -8.81
N TRP A 168 -9.34 -10.44 -8.75
CA TRP A 168 -10.71 -10.37 -8.23
C TRP A 168 -10.93 -11.58 -7.32
N TRP A 169 -11.72 -11.40 -6.25
CA TRP A 169 -12.06 -12.47 -5.32
C TRP A 169 -13.54 -12.37 -4.98
N GLU A 170 -14.30 -13.38 -5.35
CA GLU A 170 -15.69 -13.56 -4.95
C GLU A 170 -15.69 -14.14 -3.54
N CYS A 171 -16.00 -13.32 -2.53
CA CYS A 171 -15.86 -13.73 -1.13
C CYS A 171 -16.85 -14.84 -0.71
N ASP A 172 -18.01 -14.94 -1.33
CA ASP A 172 -19.06 -15.90 -1.01
C ASP A 172 -18.82 -17.28 -1.62
N SER A 173 -18.30 -17.34 -2.85
CA SER A 173 -17.90 -18.60 -3.50
C SER A 173 -16.47 -19.01 -3.12
N GLY A 174 -15.62 -18.03 -2.76
CA GLY A 174 -14.20 -18.19 -2.57
C GLY A 174 -13.39 -18.22 -3.88
N ILE A 175 -14.04 -18.11 -5.04
CA ILE A 175 -13.36 -18.18 -6.33
C ILE A 175 -12.62 -16.87 -6.62
N ALA A 176 -11.35 -17.01 -7.02
CA ALA A 176 -10.51 -15.88 -7.37
C ALA A 176 -10.01 -15.96 -8.81
N TYR A 177 -9.90 -14.80 -9.43
CA TYR A 177 -9.46 -14.60 -10.81
C TYR A 177 -8.18 -13.79 -10.77
N LEU A 178 -7.06 -14.46 -11.01
CA LEU A 178 -5.72 -13.91 -10.82
C LEU A 178 -5.08 -13.66 -12.18
N VAL A 179 -4.86 -12.39 -12.52
CA VAL A 179 -4.09 -12.08 -13.72
C VAL A 179 -2.62 -12.39 -13.45
N SER A 180 -2.11 -13.37 -14.19
CA SER A 180 -0.80 -14.01 -14.00
C SER A 180 -0.17 -14.31 -15.35
N ASP A 181 1.09 -14.73 -15.41
CA ASP A 181 1.70 -15.12 -16.67
C ASP A 181 1.01 -16.34 -17.33
N GLY A 182 1.24 -16.52 -18.63
CA GLY A 182 0.68 -17.65 -19.39
C GLY A 182 1.36 -19.01 -19.16
N ALA A 183 2.25 -19.15 -18.16
CA ALA A 183 2.95 -20.41 -17.92
C ALA A 183 2.04 -21.46 -17.25
N PRO A 184 2.23 -22.78 -17.54
CA PRO A 184 3.16 -23.35 -18.51
C PRO A 184 2.61 -23.40 -19.96
N GLY A 185 1.40 -22.91 -20.21
CA GLY A 185 0.67 -23.09 -21.48
C GLY A 185 1.29 -22.49 -22.75
N GLY A 186 2.49 -21.90 -22.67
CA GLY A 186 3.25 -21.44 -23.85
C GLY A 186 2.62 -20.28 -24.63
N TRP A 187 1.65 -19.57 -24.03
CA TRP A 187 0.90 -18.50 -24.69
C TRP A 187 1.79 -17.29 -25.00
N ARG A 188 1.56 -16.65 -26.16
CA ARG A 188 2.30 -15.44 -26.59
C ARG A 188 1.97 -14.19 -25.78
N THR A 189 0.81 -14.15 -25.10
CA THR A 189 0.42 -13.04 -24.24
C THR A 189 1.11 -13.13 -22.88
N ASN A 190 1.48 -11.98 -22.32
CA ASN A 190 2.25 -11.89 -21.07
C ASN A 190 1.40 -12.06 -19.80
N ARG A 191 0.08 -11.86 -19.90
CA ARG A 191 -0.87 -11.85 -18.79
C ARG A 191 -2.15 -12.58 -19.20
N MET A 192 -2.56 -13.53 -18.38
CA MET A 192 -3.74 -14.39 -18.54
C MET A 192 -4.47 -14.53 -17.20
N THR A 193 -5.77 -14.77 -17.25
CA THR A 193 -6.54 -15.07 -16.04
C THR A 193 -6.37 -16.53 -15.66
N LYS A 194 -5.91 -16.78 -14.45
CA LYS A 194 -5.92 -18.09 -13.79
C LYS A 194 -6.99 -18.07 -12.70
N ILE A 195 -7.79 -19.13 -12.60
CA ILE A 195 -8.90 -19.24 -11.65
C ILE A 195 -8.49 -20.20 -10.55
N TYR A 196 -8.70 -19.80 -9.30
CA TYR A 196 -8.34 -20.59 -8.11
C TYR A 196 -9.51 -20.63 -7.12
N ASP A 197 -9.65 -21.74 -6.42
CA ASP A 197 -10.52 -21.86 -5.24
C ASP A 197 -9.72 -21.39 -4.01
N LEU A 198 -10.08 -20.20 -3.51
CA LEU A 198 -9.54 -19.61 -2.27
C LEU A 198 -10.57 -19.66 -1.13
N SER A 199 -11.60 -20.51 -1.22
CA SER A 199 -12.61 -20.63 -0.16
C SER A 199 -12.04 -21.08 1.18
N ASP A 200 -10.90 -21.79 1.18
CA ASP A 200 -10.00 -21.96 2.34
C ASP A 200 -8.73 -21.12 2.09
N PRO A 201 -8.60 -19.94 2.72
CA PRO A 201 -7.45 -19.06 2.51
C PRO A 201 -6.09 -19.66 2.89
N ALA A 202 -6.05 -20.69 3.73
CA ALA A 202 -4.83 -21.38 4.11
C ALA A 202 -4.47 -22.52 3.15
N ARG A 203 -5.41 -22.96 2.31
CA ARG A 203 -5.24 -24.09 1.39
C ARG A 203 -5.85 -23.80 0.00
N PRO A 204 -5.28 -22.86 -0.77
CA PRO A 204 -5.68 -22.58 -2.15
C PRO A 204 -5.65 -23.83 -3.05
N ARG A 205 -6.52 -23.87 -4.05
CA ARG A 205 -6.56 -24.94 -5.07
C ARG A 205 -6.69 -24.39 -6.49
#